data_AF-A0A816GNQ9-F1
#
_entry.id   AF-A0A816GNQ9-F1
#
_cell.length_a   1.000
_cell.length_b   1.000
_cell.length_c   1.000
_cell.angle_alpha   90.00
_cell.angle_beta   90.00
_cell.angle_gamma   90.00
#
_symmetry.space_group_name_H-M   'P 1'
#
loop_
_entity.id
_entity.type
_entity.pdbx_description
1 polymer ?
#
loop_
_entity_poly.entity_id
_entity_poly.type
_entity_poly.pdbx_seq_one_letter_code
_entity_poly.pdbx_strand_id
1 'polypeptide(L)'
;NRSSLTNTLRGVTNEEKLNNLWVKMQITVNSIFDSSLDNRSGARVGKGIRQVIEKKEGLFRMYMMGKRVNYAGRSVISPDPFIAIYQVGIPEIFTKKLTYPQLVTRHNVHELRQLILNGSDVHPGEKQHSNTSLMFRKNVYRHLRTGDYVLVNRQPRLHRPNGIPLTGLIQDHVLAGRTLAMRDRVFEKSDYQQLVYNAIGSHSRRKIHLLPPCIWKPKQLWTGKQIISTILLYIQPVNEASLNLDSKSKLSMKVKKN
;
A
#
# COMPACT_ATOMS: atom_id res chain seq x y z
N ASN A 1 -4.57 -46.94 51.99
CA ASN A 1 -3.90 -46.38 50.79
C ASN A 1 -3.15 -45.06 50.98
N ARG A 2 -2.82 -44.62 52.22
CA ARG A 2 -1.90 -43.48 52.46
C ARG A 2 -0.44 -43.92 52.64
N SER A 3 -0.23 -45.14 53.15
CA SER A 3 1.09 -45.75 53.37
C SER A 3 1.84 -46.13 52.08
N SER A 4 1.13 -46.30 50.96
CA SER A 4 1.74 -46.60 49.67
C SER A 4 2.44 -45.39 49.04
N LEU A 5 1.88 -44.19 49.23
CA LEU A 5 2.48 -42.92 48.75
C LEU A 5 3.76 -42.57 49.52
N THR A 6 3.82 -42.86 50.83
CA THR A 6 4.99 -42.54 51.68
C THR A 6 6.19 -43.45 51.41
N ASN A 7 6.00 -44.61 50.81
CA ASN A 7 7.09 -45.57 50.52
C ASN A 7 7.81 -45.28 49.20
N THR A 8 7.20 -44.52 48.29
CA THR A 8 7.81 -44.15 47.00
C THR A 8 8.63 -42.85 47.06
N LEU A 9 8.64 -42.18 48.21
CA LEU A 9 9.22 -40.84 48.38
C LEU A 9 10.59 -40.90 49.06
N ARG A 10 11.53 -40.10 48.55
CA ARG A 10 12.90 -40.00 49.10
C ARG A 10 12.88 -39.25 50.44
N GLY A 11 13.46 -39.86 51.47
CA GLY A 11 13.62 -39.29 52.82
C GLY A 11 13.61 -40.38 53.89
N VAL A 12 14.30 -40.15 55.01
CA VAL A 12 14.41 -41.13 56.11
C VAL A 12 13.27 -40.93 57.11
N THR A 13 12.90 -39.68 57.39
CA THR A 13 11.75 -39.32 58.23
C THR A 13 10.52 -38.95 57.40
N ASN A 14 9.32 -39.08 57.98
CA ASN A 14 8.08 -38.66 57.32
C ASN A 14 8.05 -37.16 57.04
N GLU A 15 8.68 -36.35 57.89
CA GLU A 15 8.80 -34.89 57.72
C GLU A 15 9.72 -34.53 56.54
N GLU A 16 10.87 -35.22 56.41
CA GLU A 16 11.76 -35.06 55.26
C GLU A 16 11.09 -35.45 53.94
N LYS A 17 10.33 -36.55 53.93
CA LYS A 17 9.58 -36.99 52.74
C LYS A 17 8.54 -35.94 52.31
N LEU A 18 7.87 -35.32 53.28
CA LEU A 18 6.87 -34.28 53.03
C LEU A 18 7.52 -32.98 52.53
N ASN A 19 8.64 -32.57 53.12
CA ASN A 19 9.41 -31.41 52.69
C ASN A 19 9.97 -31.60 51.27
N ASN A 20 10.53 -32.77 50.96
CA ASN A 20 11.03 -33.09 49.62
C ASN A 20 9.91 -33.08 48.57
N LEU A 21 8.70 -33.53 48.92
CA LEU A 21 7.55 -33.50 48.02
C LEU A 21 7.07 -32.05 47.80
N TRP A 22 7.02 -31.25 48.86
CA TRP A 22 6.68 -29.82 48.80
C TRP A 22 7.64 -29.05 47.89
N VAL A 23 8.95 -29.20 48.09
CA VAL A 23 9.99 -28.57 47.26
C VAL A 23 9.88 -29.03 45.81
N LYS A 24 9.62 -30.32 45.57
CA LYS A 24 9.44 -30.85 44.21
C LYS A 24 8.22 -30.22 43.53
N MET A 25 7.07 -30.13 44.22
CA MET A 25 5.87 -29.48 43.69
C MET A 25 6.12 -28.00 43.40
N GLN A 26 6.79 -27.28 44.30
CA GLN A 26 7.12 -25.87 44.11
C GLN A 26 7.97 -25.65 42.85
N ILE A 27 8.98 -26.49 42.62
CA ILE A 27 9.82 -26.40 41.42
C ILE A 27 9.01 -26.71 40.15
N THR A 28 8.11 -27.70 40.19
CA THR A 28 7.23 -28.01 39.05
C THR A 28 6.29 -26.84 38.71
N VAL A 29 5.69 -26.19 39.72
CA VAL A 29 4.84 -25.00 39.52
C VAL A 29 5.65 -23.83 38.99
N ASN A 30 6.83 -23.58 39.57
CA ASN A 30 7.73 -22.53 39.10
C ASN A 30 8.14 -22.75 37.65
N SER A 31 8.45 -23.98 37.26
CA SER A 31 8.82 -24.36 35.89
C SER A 31 7.71 -24.09 34.86
N ILE A 32 6.43 -24.26 35.25
CA ILE A 32 5.26 -23.94 34.42
C ILE A 32 5.09 -22.43 34.24
N PHE A 33 5.26 -21.65 35.30
CA PHE A 33 5.06 -20.20 35.25
C PHE A 33 6.26 -19.48 34.62
N ASP A 34 7.46 -19.78 35.12
CA ASP A 34 8.73 -19.17 34.74
C ASP A 34 9.83 -20.24 34.68
N SER A 35 10.12 -20.67 33.45
CA SER A 35 11.15 -21.68 33.20
C SER A 35 12.58 -21.21 33.56
N SER A 36 12.80 -19.94 33.92
CA SER A 36 14.10 -19.43 34.37
C SER A 36 14.35 -19.63 35.86
N LEU A 37 13.30 -19.91 36.64
CA LEU A 37 13.41 -20.21 38.07
C LEU A 37 13.80 -21.66 38.35
N ASP A 38 13.84 -22.51 37.32
CA ASP A 38 14.23 -23.92 37.42
C ASP A 38 15.71 -24.08 37.02
N ASN A 39 16.60 -24.00 38.02
CA ASN A 39 18.06 -24.15 37.84
C ASN A 39 18.53 -25.60 37.61
N ARG A 40 17.63 -26.54 37.29
CA ARG A 40 18.00 -27.91 36.92
C ARG A 40 18.63 -27.91 35.53
N SER A 41 19.94 -27.65 35.51
CA SER A 41 20.81 -27.69 34.36
C SER A 41 20.78 -29.06 33.67
N GLY A 42 20.04 -29.18 32.57
CA GLY A 42 20.22 -30.29 31.62
C GLY A 42 18.97 -30.76 30.86
N ALA A 43 17.77 -30.51 31.35
CA ALA A 43 16.55 -30.86 30.61
C ALA A 43 16.02 -29.62 29.88
N ARG A 44 15.64 -29.75 28.59
CA ARG A 44 14.91 -28.71 27.87
C ARG A 44 13.53 -28.53 28.54
N VAL A 45 13.49 -27.71 29.58
CA VAL A 45 12.24 -27.29 30.21
C VAL A 45 11.43 -26.53 29.16
N GLY A 46 10.15 -26.89 29.02
CA GLY A 46 9.23 -26.20 28.12
C GLY A 46 9.17 -24.69 28.43
N LYS A 47 8.78 -23.88 27.44
CA LYS A 47 8.65 -22.44 27.66
C LYS A 47 7.55 -22.19 28.72
N GLY A 48 7.92 -21.57 29.84
CA GLY A 48 6.95 -21.14 30.85
C GLY A 48 6.02 -20.04 30.31
N ILE A 49 4.89 -19.83 30.98
CA ILE A 49 3.86 -18.86 30.59
C ILE A 49 4.46 -17.46 30.44
N ARG A 50 5.31 -17.04 31.36
CA ARG A 50 5.99 -15.74 31.32
C ARG A 50 6.81 -15.58 30.04
N GLN A 51 7.58 -16.61 29.65
CA GLN A 51 8.39 -16.59 28.43
C GLN A 51 7.56 -16.51 27.15
N VAL A 52 6.35 -17.09 27.14
CA VAL A 52 5.42 -17.01 26.00
C VAL A 52 4.85 -15.60 25.85
N ILE A 53 4.70 -14.86 26.95
CA ILE A 53 4.07 -13.55 26.96
C ILE A 53 5.08 -12.41 26.72
N GLU A 54 6.19 -12.38 27.46
CA GLU A 54 7.07 -11.20 27.55
C GLU A 54 8.08 -11.06 26.40
N LYS A 55 8.35 -12.14 25.66
CA LYS A 55 9.38 -12.12 24.61
C LYS A 55 8.99 -11.23 23.43
N LYS A 56 9.99 -10.83 22.64
CA LYS A 56 9.77 -10.12 21.35
C LYS A 56 8.91 -10.94 20.38
N GLU A 57 9.08 -12.26 20.39
CA GLU A 57 8.25 -13.25 19.69
C GLU A 57 7.07 -13.75 20.54
N GLY A 58 6.82 -13.11 21.68
CA GLY A 58 5.75 -13.47 22.58
C GLY A 58 4.38 -13.01 22.10
N LEU A 59 3.34 -13.43 22.83
CA LEU A 59 1.94 -13.26 22.46
C LEU A 59 1.58 -11.80 22.12
N PHE A 60 1.95 -10.87 22.99
CA PHE A 60 1.56 -9.47 22.83
C PHE A 60 2.16 -8.84 21.57
N ARG A 61 3.47 -8.97 21.36
CA ARG A 61 4.14 -8.31 20.24
C ARG A 61 3.90 -9.02 18.90
N MET A 62 3.94 -10.35 18.89
CA MET A 62 3.93 -11.11 17.64
C MET A 62 2.53 -11.44 17.13
N TYR A 63 1.54 -11.55 18.01
CA TYR A 63 0.19 -12.01 17.65
C TYR A 63 -0.95 -11.04 18.01
N MET A 64 -0.76 -10.13 18.98
CA MET A 64 -1.76 -9.10 19.28
C MET A 64 -1.47 -7.78 18.56
N MET A 65 -0.25 -7.24 18.70
CA MET A 65 0.16 -5.95 18.09
C MET A 65 0.51 -6.11 16.62
N GLY A 66 1.21 -7.17 16.25
CA GLY A 66 1.41 -7.61 14.88
C GLY A 66 0.49 -8.78 14.56
N LYS A 67 -0.18 -8.75 13.40
CA LYS A 67 -0.91 -9.90 12.88
C LYS A 67 -0.57 -10.11 11.42
N ARG A 68 -0.53 -11.38 10.99
CA ARG A 68 -0.57 -11.71 9.57
C ARG A 68 -2.00 -11.53 9.08
N VAL A 69 -2.16 -10.91 7.93
CA VAL A 69 -3.46 -10.53 7.35
C VAL A 69 -3.75 -11.33 6.10
N ASN A 70 -5.03 -11.62 5.87
CA ASN A 70 -5.52 -12.21 4.62
C ASN A 70 -5.67 -11.13 3.53
N TYR A 71 -5.81 -11.55 2.27
CA TYR A 71 -6.02 -10.66 1.12
C TYR A 71 -4.91 -9.61 0.94
N ALA A 72 -3.66 -10.01 1.16
CA ALA A 72 -2.48 -9.18 0.95
C ALA A 72 -1.53 -9.83 -0.07
N GLY A 73 -0.73 -9.01 -0.74
CA GLY A 73 0.31 -9.43 -1.66
C GLY A 73 1.58 -8.59 -1.48
N ARG A 74 2.72 -9.11 -1.95
CA ARG A 74 4.00 -8.40 -1.97
C ARG A 74 4.70 -8.65 -3.29
N SER A 75 5.21 -7.59 -3.90
CA SER A 75 6.01 -7.64 -5.13
C SER A 75 7.18 -6.66 -5.05
N VAL A 76 8.11 -6.81 -5.97
CA VAL A 76 9.10 -5.77 -6.30
C VAL A 76 8.38 -4.63 -7.02
N ILE A 77 8.81 -3.39 -6.74
CA ILE A 77 8.27 -2.19 -7.39
C ILE A 77 9.09 -1.87 -8.64
N SER A 78 8.39 -1.42 -9.68
CA SER A 78 8.98 -0.89 -10.90
C SER A 78 8.44 0.52 -11.14
N PRO A 79 9.27 1.48 -11.59
CA PRO A 79 8.80 2.82 -11.89
C PRO A 79 7.94 2.81 -13.17
N ASP A 80 6.85 3.57 -13.17
CA ASP A 80 5.98 3.75 -14.33
C ASP A 80 5.50 5.22 -14.40
N PRO A 81 5.83 5.96 -15.48
CA PRO A 81 5.41 7.36 -15.64
C PRO A 81 4.01 7.53 -16.25
N PHE A 82 3.38 6.46 -16.75
CA PHE A 82 2.09 6.55 -17.47
C PHE A 82 0.88 6.37 -16.57
N ILE A 83 1.06 5.84 -15.36
CA ILE A 83 -0.02 5.72 -14.37
C ILE A 83 -0.20 7.01 -13.58
N ALA A 84 -1.42 7.28 -13.10
CA ALA A 84 -1.67 8.45 -12.28
C ALA A 84 -0.98 8.35 -10.90
N ILE A 85 -0.67 9.50 -10.29
CA ILE A 85 0.08 9.59 -9.01
C ILE A 85 -0.61 8.82 -7.86
N TYR A 86 -1.94 8.72 -7.89
CA TYR A 86 -2.75 8.02 -6.90
C TYR A 86 -3.07 6.56 -7.27
N GLN A 87 -2.53 6.07 -8.40
CA GLN A 87 -2.76 4.72 -8.89
C GLN A 87 -1.53 3.85 -8.66
N VAL A 88 -1.76 2.54 -8.67
CA VAL A 88 -0.71 1.52 -8.63
C VAL A 88 -1.03 0.45 -9.67
N GLY A 89 -0.03 0.08 -10.47
CA GLY A 89 -0.15 -1.05 -11.38
C GLY A 89 -0.16 -2.37 -10.59
N ILE A 90 -1.22 -3.17 -10.76
CA ILE A 90 -1.34 -4.48 -10.12
C ILE A 90 -1.22 -5.57 -11.19
N PRO A 91 -0.25 -6.51 -11.07
CA PRO A 91 -0.12 -7.61 -12.00
C PRO A 91 -1.35 -8.52 -12.04
N GLU A 92 -1.64 -9.09 -13.22
CA GLU A 92 -2.82 -9.96 -13.42
C GLU A 92 -2.84 -11.19 -12.51
N ILE A 93 -1.65 -11.70 -12.15
CA ILE A 93 -1.49 -12.83 -11.21
C ILE A 93 -2.09 -12.48 -9.83
N PHE A 94 -1.99 -11.22 -9.41
CA PHE A 94 -2.59 -10.76 -8.16
C PHE A 94 -4.08 -10.50 -8.30
N THR A 95 -4.53 -9.92 -9.41
CA THR A 95 -5.95 -9.60 -9.62
C THR A 95 -6.82 -10.85 -9.68
N LYS A 96 -6.33 -11.97 -10.21
CA LYS A 96 -7.02 -13.28 -10.19
C LYS A 96 -7.08 -13.92 -8.79
N LYS A 97 -6.12 -13.65 -7.92
CA LYS A 97 -6.06 -14.28 -6.58
C LYS A 97 -6.79 -13.48 -5.51
N LEU A 98 -6.68 -12.15 -5.57
CA LEU A 98 -7.29 -11.21 -4.63
C LEU A 98 -8.76 -10.99 -5.01
N THR A 99 -9.63 -11.17 -4.03
CA THR A 99 -11.08 -11.03 -4.23
C THR A 99 -11.67 -10.06 -3.24
N TYR A 100 -12.77 -9.44 -3.66
CA TYR A 100 -13.55 -8.55 -2.84
C TYR A 100 -15.00 -9.06 -2.78
N PRO A 101 -15.60 -9.21 -1.58
CA PRO A 101 -16.99 -9.60 -1.45
C PRO A 101 -17.89 -8.43 -1.85
N GLN A 102 -18.53 -8.53 -3.01
CA GLN A 102 -19.52 -7.57 -3.48
C GLN A 102 -20.93 -8.07 -3.19
N LEU A 103 -21.73 -7.24 -2.53
CA LEU A 103 -23.16 -7.50 -2.32
C LEU A 103 -23.92 -7.42 -3.65
N VAL A 104 -24.81 -8.38 -3.88
CA VAL A 104 -25.68 -8.40 -5.06
C VAL A 104 -26.85 -7.43 -4.85
N THR A 105 -26.98 -6.46 -5.74
CA THR A 105 -28.05 -5.45 -5.78
C THR A 105 -28.69 -5.44 -7.16
N ARG A 106 -29.92 -4.95 -7.28
CA ARG A 106 -30.65 -4.90 -8.56
C ARG A 106 -29.86 -4.21 -9.68
N HIS A 107 -29.03 -3.22 -9.35
CA HIS A 107 -28.23 -2.48 -10.33
C HIS A 107 -26.98 -3.24 -10.81
N ASN A 108 -26.38 -4.09 -9.98
CA ASN A 108 -25.13 -4.78 -10.32
C ASN A 108 -25.32 -6.24 -10.73
N VAL A 109 -26.55 -6.79 -10.68
CA VAL A 109 -26.83 -8.20 -11.00
C VAL A 109 -26.30 -8.59 -12.38
N HIS A 110 -26.50 -7.74 -13.38
CA HIS A 110 -26.07 -8.03 -14.74
C HIS A 110 -24.54 -8.13 -14.84
N GLU A 111 -23.82 -7.19 -14.21
CA GLU A 111 -22.35 -7.19 -14.18
C GLU A 111 -21.82 -8.41 -13.42
N LEU A 112 -22.32 -8.67 -12.21
CA LEU A 112 -21.88 -9.79 -11.37
C LEU A 112 -22.17 -11.14 -12.04
N ARG A 113 -23.28 -11.26 -12.76
CA ARG A 113 -23.59 -12.47 -13.53
C ARG A 113 -22.55 -12.73 -14.62
N GLN A 114 -22.08 -11.71 -15.33
CA GLN A 114 -21.02 -11.87 -16.32
C GLN A 114 -19.70 -12.30 -15.68
N LEU A 115 -19.34 -11.74 -14.52
CA LEU A 115 -18.14 -12.15 -13.79
C LEU A 115 -18.19 -13.62 -13.36
N ILE A 116 -19.37 -14.10 -12.97
CA ILE A 116 -19.59 -15.51 -12.61
C ILE A 116 -19.44 -16.40 -13.85
N LEU A 117 -19.99 -15.99 -15.00
CA LEU A 117 -19.86 -16.73 -16.26
C LEU A 117 -18.39 -16.81 -16.74
N ASN A 118 -17.61 -15.75 -16.54
CA ASN A 118 -16.18 -15.72 -16.87
C ASN A 118 -15.34 -16.70 -16.01
N GLY A 119 -15.83 -17.04 -14.81
CA GLY A 119 -15.15 -17.95 -13.90
C GLY A 119 -13.87 -17.36 -13.27
N SER A 120 -13.02 -18.24 -12.72
CA SER A 120 -11.85 -17.84 -11.94
C SER A 120 -10.58 -17.62 -12.76
N ASP A 121 -10.50 -18.15 -13.98
CA ASP A 121 -9.27 -18.13 -14.78
C ASP A 121 -9.15 -16.87 -15.65
N VAL A 122 -10.29 -16.29 -16.03
CA VAL A 122 -10.36 -15.07 -16.85
C VAL A 122 -10.56 -13.86 -15.95
N HIS A 123 -9.77 -12.81 -16.19
CA HIS A 123 -9.91 -11.52 -15.52
C HIS A 123 -10.63 -10.53 -16.44
N PRO A 124 -11.66 -9.79 -15.96
CA PRO A 124 -12.28 -9.86 -14.63
C PRO A 124 -13.27 -11.03 -14.49
N GLY A 125 -13.28 -11.67 -13.32
CA GLY A 125 -14.05 -12.90 -13.05
C GLY A 125 -14.36 -13.11 -11.57
N GLU A 126 -14.80 -14.32 -11.20
CA GLU A 126 -15.14 -14.73 -9.83
C GLU A 126 -14.34 -15.97 -9.42
N LYS A 127 -13.84 -15.97 -8.18
CA LYS A 127 -13.07 -17.09 -7.62
C LYS A 127 -13.92 -18.27 -7.11
N GLN A 128 -15.24 -18.10 -6.91
CA GLN A 128 -16.04 -19.09 -6.15
C GLN A 128 -16.92 -20.02 -7.01
N HIS A 129 -16.41 -21.23 -7.19
CA HIS A 129 -17.11 -22.38 -7.74
C HIS A 129 -17.92 -23.10 -6.65
N SER A 130 -19.23 -22.86 -6.60
CA SER A 130 -20.22 -23.80 -6.07
C SER A 130 -21.50 -23.62 -6.90
N ASN A 131 -22.06 -24.73 -7.38
CA ASN A 131 -23.17 -24.83 -8.35
C ASN A 131 -24.53 -24.29 -7.82
N THR A 132 -24.53 -23.28 -6.95
CA THR A 132 -25.73 -22.69 -6.38
C THR A 132 -26.19 -21.52 -7.26
N SER A 133 -27.46 -21.57 -7.68
CA SER A 133 -28.08 -20.54 -8.50
C SER A 133 -27.99 -19.14 -7.87
N LEU A 134 -27.71 -18.16 -8.72
CA LEU A 134 -27.49 -16.74 -8.40
C LEU A 134 -28.65 -16.11 -7.60
N MET A 135 -29.84 -16.69 -7.71
CA MET A 135 -31.08 -16.25 -7.05
C MET A 135 -31.00 -16.26 -5.52
N PHE A 136 -30.08 -17.03 -4.93
CA PHE A 136 -29.91 -17.15 -3.48
C PHE A 136 -28.58 -16.60 -2.94
N ARG A 137 -27.67 -16.10 -3.80
CA ARG A 137 -26.37 -15.58 -3.35
C ARG A 137 -26.49 -14.12 -2.93
N LYS A 138 -26.19 -13.85 -1.65
CA LYS A 138 -26.10 -12.47 -1.10
C LYS A 138 -24.78 -11.77 -1.48
N ASN A 139 -23.68 -12.52 -1.55
CA ASN A 139 -22.33 -12.00 -1.81
C ASN A 139 -21.67 -12.76 -2.96
N VAL A 140 -20.95 -12.04 -3.83
CA VAL A 140 -20.14 -12.58 -4.93
C VAL A 140 -18.69 -12.15 -4.72
N TYR A 141 -17.75 -13.09 -4.75
CA TYR A 141 -16.31 -12.81 -4.56
C TYR A 141 -15.64 -12.50 -5.90
N ARG A 142 -15.81 -11.28 -6.38
CA ARG A 142 -15.22 -10.82 -7.63
C ARG A 142 -13.72 -10.57 -7.50
N HIS A 143 -12.99 -10.73 -8.60
CA HIS A 143 -11.61 -10.26 -8.72
C HIS A 143 -11.50 -8.75 -8.49
N LEU A 144 -10.31 -8.32 -8.07
CA LEU A 144 -9.97 -6.91 -7.98
C LEU A 144 -10.05 -6.28 -9.37
N ARG A 145 -10.57 -5.05 -9.52
CA ARG A 145 -10.73 -4.36 -10.81
C ARG A 145 -10.15 -2.94 -10.76
N THR A 146 -10.00 -2.32 -11.93
CA THR A 146 -9.58 -0.92 -12.03
C THR A 146 -10.52 -0.02 -11.24
N GLY A 147 -9.96 0.83 -10.36
CA GLY A 147 -10.71 1.72 -9.48
C GLY A 147 -10.95 1.16 -8.06
N ASP A 148 -10.63 -0.10 -7.78
CA ASP A 148 -10.60 -0.61 -6.41
C ASP A 148 -9.43 -0.01 -5.62
N TYR A 149 -9.67 0.29 -4.35
CA TYR A 149 -8.66 0.87 -3.46
C TYR A 149 -7.79 -0.21 -2.81
N VAL A 150 -6.48 0.04 -2.75
CA VAL A 150 -5.51 -0.85 -2.12
C VAL A 150 -4.61 -0.04 -1.20
N LEU A 151 -4.34 -0.56 0.00
CA LEU A 151 -3.36 0.02 0.90
C LEU A 151 -1.96 -0.45 0.52
N VAL A 152 -1.15 0.46 0.01
CA VAL A 152 0.27 0.20 -0.29
C VAL A 152 1.13 0.58 0.90
N ASN A 153 2.11 -0.25 1.23
CA ASN A 153 3.04 0.01 2.31
C ASN A 153 4.49 -0.31 1.89
N ARG A 154 5.44 0.55 2.30
CA ARG A 154 6.88 0.29 2.18
C ARG A 154 7.47 0.17 3.58
N GLN A 155 8.01 -1.00 3.89
CA GLN A 155 8.73 -1.24 5.14
C GLN A 155 10.17 -0.71 5.00
N PRO A 156 10.74 -0.01 6.01
CA PRO A 156 10.18 0.36 7.31
C PRO A 156 9.36 1.68 7.31
N ARG A 157 8.31 1.74 8.14
CA ARG A 157 7.55 2.98 8.40
C ARG A 157 8.15 3.77 9.56
N LEU A 158 8.93 4.80 9.26
CA LEU A 158 9.60 5.64 10.27
C LEU A 158 9.08 7.08 10.39
N HIS A 159 8.30 7.56 9.43
CA HIS A 159 7.98 8.99 9.34
C HIS A 159 6.50 9.28 9.62
N ARG A 160 6.25 10.36 10.36
CA ARG A 160 4.98 11.08 10.36
C ARG A 160 5.08 12.22 9.32
N PRO A 161 4.03 12.54 8.57
CA PRO A 161 4.09 13.66 7.63
C PRO A 161 4.20 14.98 8.40
N ASN A 162 5.34 15.67 8.25
CA ASN A 162 5.65 16.92 8.98
C ASN A 162 5.12 18.18 8.25
N GLY A 163 3.99 18.10 7.54
CA GLY A 163 3.37 19.22 6.81
C GLY A 163 4.15 19.75 5.59
N ILE A 164 5.39 19.32 5.38
CA ILE A 164 6.20 19.60 4.19
C ILE A 164 5.67 18.75 3.03
N PRO A 165 5.53 19.30 1.81
CA PRO A 165 5.17 18.50 0.63
C PRO A 165 6.24 17.44 0.38
N LEU A 166 5.86 16.17 0.51
CA LEU A 166 6.74 15.01 0.31
C LEU A 166 6.66 14.44 -1.11
N THR A 167 5.65 14.85 -1.88
CA THR A 167 5.41 14.39 -3.25
C THR A 167 5.84 15.46 -4.24
N GLY A 168 6.64 15.07 -5.23
CA GLY A 168 7.07 15.93 -6.31
C GLY A 168 7.68 15.12 -7.44
N LEU A 169 7.76 15.73 -8.62
CA LEU A 169 8.46 15.17 -9.76
C LEU A 169 9.98 15.17 -9.50
N ILE A 170 10.67 14.13 -9.98
CA ILE A 170 12.11 13.93 -9.76
C ILE A 170 12.86 13.74 -11.08
N GLN A 171 14.19 13.89 -11.02
CA GLN A 171 15.15 13.53 -12.06
C GLN A 171 14.80 14.14 -13.43
N ASP A 172 14.41 13.31 -14.40
CA ASP A 172 14.22 13.69 -15.79
C ASP A 172 13.10 14.72 -15.95
N HIS A 173 12.05 14.64 -15.13
CA HIS A 173 10.95 15.60 -15.16
C HIS A 173 11.41 17.00 -14.78
N VAL A 174 12.36 17.13 -13.85
CA VAL A 174 12.92 18.42 -13.43
C VAL A 174 13.76 19.01 -14.57
N LEU A 175 14.55 18.17 -15.23
CA LEU A 175 15.35 18.58 -16.39
C LEU A 175 14.45 18.96 -17.58
N ALA A 176 13.44 18.15 -17.87
CA ALA A 176 12.47 18.38 -18.93
C ALA A 176 11.66 19.66 -18.68
N GLY A 177 11.20 19.89 -17.44
CA GLY A 177 10.51 21.12 -17.08
C GLY A 177 11.39 22.36 -17.29
N ARG A 178 12.69 22.27 -16.94
CA ARG A 178 13.65 23.34 -17.21
C ARG A 178 13.82 23.57 -18.71
N THR A 179 14.10 22.53 -19.49
CA THR A 179 14.36 22.67 -20.93
C THR A 179 13.11 23.16 -21.67
N LEU A 180 11.93 22.71 -21.27
CA LEU A 180 10.63 23.18 -21.78
C LEU A 180 10.43 24.67 -21.51
N ALA A 181 10.75 25.14 -20.31
CA ALA A 181 10.52 26.52 -19.89
C ALA A 181 11.61 27.53 -20.33
N MET A 182 12.68 27.08 -21.01
CA MET A 182 13.73 27.97 -21.55
C MET A 182 13.13 29.01 -22.51
N ARG A 183 13.69 30.23 -22.50
CA ARG A 183 13.22 31.34 -23.36
C ARG A 183 13.39 31.02 -24.84
N ASP A 184 14.49 30.36 -25.19
CA ASP A 184 14.86 30.10 -26.59
C ASP A 184 14.14 28.89 -27.19
N ARG A 185 13.30 28.20 -26.40
CA ARG A 185 12.53 27.05 -26.88
C ARG A 185 11.15 27.48 -27.38
N VAL A 186 10.95 27.35 -28.68
CA VAL A 186 9.71 27.63 -29.39
C VAL A 186 9.19 26.37 -30.10
N PHE A 187 7.88 26.30 -30.29
CA PHE A 187 7.15 25.16 -30.84
C PHE A 187 6.22 25.59 -31.96
N GLU A 188 6.06 24.73 -32.94
CA GLU A 188 5.05 24.90 -33.98
C GLU A 188 3.65 24.54 -33.47
N LYS A 189 2.63 24.90 -34.24
CA LYS A 189 1.23 24.64 -33.89
C LYS A 189 0.95 23.15 -33.63
N SER A 190 1.49 22.27 -34.47
CA SER A 190 1.32 20.82 -34.35
C SER A 190 1.91 20.29 -33.05
N ASP A 191 3.15 20.66 -32.75
CA ASP A 191 3.87 20.19 -31.57
C ASP A 191 3.21 20.72 -30.29
N TYR A 192 2.81 22.00 -30.29
CA TYR A 192 2.08 22.60 -29.19
C TYR A 192 0.77 21.86 -28.91
N GLN A 193 -0.04 21.60 -29.94
CA GLN A 193 -1.30 20.87 -29.80
C GLN A 193 -1.09 19.43 -29.31
N GLN A 194 -0.10 18.74 -29.86
CA GLN A 194 0.22 17.36 -29.47
C GLN A 194 0.68 17.27 -28.02
N LEU A 195 1.56 18.17 -27.58
CA LEU A 195 2.05 18.19 -26.20
C LEU A 195 0.94 18.50 -25.20
N VAL A 196 0.07 19.47 -25.52
CA VAL A 196 -1.09 19.80 -24.67
C VAL A 196 -2.06 18.62 -24.60
N TYR A 197 -2.37 17.99 -25.73
CA TYR A 197 -3.29 16.84 -25.77
C TYR A 197 -2.75 15.64 -24.99
N ASN A 198 -1.47 15.30 -25.18
CA ASN A 198 -0.81 14.21 -24.47
C ASN A 198 -0.76 14.45 -22.95
N ALA A 199 -0.58 15.70 -22.51
CA ALA A 199 -0.51 16.04 -21.09
C ALA A 199 -1.87 15.95 -20.38
N ILE A 200 -2.96 16.34 -21.06
CA ILE A 200 -4.32 16.30 -20.49
C ILE A 200 -4.89 14.87 -20.53
N GLY A 201 -4.57 14.11 -21.58
CA GLY A 201 -5.07 12.76 -21.79
C GLY A 201 -6.52 12.71 -22.29
N SER A 202 -6.90 11.58 -22.87
CA SER A 202 -8.19 11.39 -23.58
C SER A 202 -9.43 11.33 -22.66
N HIS A 203 -9.26 11.33 -21.34
CA HIS A 203 -10.35 11.05 -20.39
C HIS A 203 -11.21 12.26 -20.01
N SER A 204 -10.88 13.46 -20.50
CA SER A 204 -11.61 14.67 -20.11
C SER A 204 -12.57 15.14 -21.20
N ARG A 205 -13.85 15.27 -20.84
CA ARG A 205 -14.92 15.75 -21.74
C ARG A 205 -14.92 17.26 -21.98
N ARG A 206 -14.01 18.01 -21.35
CA ARG A 206 -13.93 19.47 -21.49
C ARG A 206 -13.19 19.85 -22.77
N LYS A 207 -13.74 20.79 -23.53
CA LYS A 207 -13.08 21.39 -24.70
C LYS A 207 -11.79 22.07 -24.27
N ILE A 208 -10.69 21.77 -24.97
CA ILE A 208 -9.38 22.37 -24.70
C ILE A 208 -9.34 23.75 -25.36
N HIS A 209 -9.20 24.80 -24.55
CA HIS A 209 -8.99 26.16 -25.03
C HIS A 209 -7.48 26.41 -25.20
N LEU A 210 -7.06 26.73 -26.41
CA LEU A 210 -5.66 27.00 -26.73
C LEU A 210 -5.35 28.49 -26.60
N LEU A 211 -4.11 28.81 -26.24
CA LEU A 211 -3.63 30.19 -26.20
C LEU A 211 -3.20 30.68 -27.59
N PRO A 212 -3.31 31.99 -27.88
CA PRO A 212 -2.81 32.56 -29.13
C PRO A 212 -1.28 32.42 -29.22
N PRO A 213 -0.71 32.37 -30.45
CA PRO A 213 0.73 32.29 -30.64
C PRO A 213 1.43 33.53 -30.09
N CYS A 214 2.63 33.34 -29.52
CA CYS A 214 3.46 34.44 -29.04
C CYS A 214 4.14 35.18 -30.21
N ILE A 215 4.51 34.45 -31.25
CA ILE A 215 5.13 34.99 -32.46
C ILE A 215 4.20 34.71 -33.63
N TRP A 216 3.83 35.74 -34.39
CA TRP A 216 2.89 35.64 -35.51
C TRP A 216 3.58 35.50 -36.88
N LYS A 217 4.74 36.13 -37.06
CA LYS A 217 5.51 36.14 -38.31
C LYS A 217 6.98 35.80 -38.02
N PRO A 218 7.70 35.13 -38.94
CA PRO A 218 7.25 34.62 -40.25
C PRO A 218 6.36 33.37 -40.14
N LYS A 219 6.39 32.67 -39.01
CA LYS A 219 5.56 31.50 -38.71
C LYS A 219 4.94 31.63 -37.32
N GLN A 220 3.76 31.05 -37.13
CA GLN A 220 3.10 31.01 -35.83
C GLN A 220 3.86 30.08 -34.89
N LEU A 221 4.39 30.62 -33.79
CA LEU A 221 5.16 29.88 -32.79
C LEU A 221 4.65 30.13 -31.37
N TRP A 222 4.71 29.08 -30.57
CA TRP A 222 4.36 29.08 -29.16
C TRP A 222 5.60 28.82 -28.31
N THR A 223 5.64 29.37 -27.10
CA THR A 223 6.72 29.10 -26.15
C THR A 223 6.36 27.91 -25.24
N GLY A 224 7.35 27.24 -24.67
CA GLY A 224 7.06 26.16 -23.72
C GLY A 224 6.36 26.62 -22.43
N LYS A 225 6.50 27.89 -22.06
CA LYS A 225 5.73 28.49 -20.95
C LYS A 225 4.23 28.55 -21.26
N GLN A 226 3.87 28.83 -22.52
CA GLN A 226 2.46 28.81 -22.94
C GLN A 226 1.85 27.41 -22.86
N ILE A 227 2.62 26.34 -23.11
CA ILE A 227 2.15 24.96 -22.92
C ILE A 227 1.72 24.75 -21.47
N ILE A 228 2.58 25.11 -20.51
CA ILE A 228 2.29 24.99 -19.08
C ILE A 228 1.06 25.84 -18.70
N SER A 229 0.99 27.09 -19.15
CA SER A 229 -0.16 27.97 -18.89
C SER A 229 -1.46 27.39 -19.44
N THR A 230 -1.43 26.79 -20.64
CA THR A 230 -2.62 26.16 -21.25
C THR A 230 -3.11 24.97 -20.43
N ILE A 231 -2.19 24.14 -19.94
CA ILE A 231 -2.51 23.00 -19.08
C ILE A 231 -3.11 23.46 -17.74
N LEU A 232 -2.53 24.50 -17.12
CA LEU A 232 -3.04 25.05 -15.85
C LEU A 232 -4.45 25.63 -16.00
N LEU A 233 -4.69 26.41 -17.07
CA LEU A 233 -6.01 26.95 -17.39
C LEU A 233 -7.05 25.84 -17.62
N TYR A 234 -6.63 24.68 -18.13
CA TYR A 234 -7.51 23.54 -18.34
C TYR A 234 -7.91 22.83 -17.03
N ILE A 235 -6.93 22.65 -16.14
CA ILE A 235 -7.13 21.95 -14.86
C ILE A 235 -7.94 22.82 -13.90
N GLN A 236 -7.77 24.14 -13.96
CA GLN A 236 -8.50 25.08 -13.12
C GLN A 236 -10.02 24.98 -13.34
N PRO A 237 -10.84 24.99 -12.27
CA PRO A 237 -12.29 25.05 -12.41
C PRO A 237 -12.72 26.41 -13.01
N VAL A 238 -13.75 26.37 -13.85
CA VAL A 238 -14.18 27.48 -14.74
C VAL A 238 -14.56 28.77 -13.99
N ASN A 239 -14.88 28.68 -12.70
CA ASN A 239 -15.38 29.81 -11.90
C ASN A 239 -14.41 30.27 -10.81
N GLU A 240 -13.15 29.83 -10.82
CA GLU A 240 -12.15 30.26 -9.83
C GLU A 240 -11.15 31.24 -10.43
N ALA A 241 -10.61 32.13 -9.59
CA ALA A 241 -9.56 33.06 -9.97
C ALA A 241 -8.27 32.32 -10.32
N SER A 242 -7.53 32.86 -11.30
CA SER A 242 -6.24 32.30 -11.72
C SER A 242 -5.19 32.35 -10.62
N LEU A 243 -4.28 31.38 -10.65
CA LEU A 243 -3.16 31.29 -9.71
C LEU A 243 -2.17 32.45 -9.90
N ASN A 244 -1.93 33.21 -8.83
CA ASN A 244 -0.86 34.20 -8.74
C ASN A 244 0.25 33.66 -7.84
N LEU A 245 1.49 33.59 -8.36
CA LEU A 245 2.63 33.04 -7.63
C LEU A 245 3.92 33.78 -7.99
N ASP A 246 4.51 34.46 -7.00
CA ASP A 246 5.86 34.99 -7.08
C ASP A 246 6.84 34.04 -6.38
N SER A 247 7.74 33.42 -7.14
CA SER A 247 8.69 32.43 -6.62
C SER A 247 10.04 32.52 -7.35
N LYS A 248 11.09 32.00 -6.70
CA LYS A 248 12.48 32.04 -7.21
C LYS A 248 12.94 30.65 -7.64
N SER A 249 13.62 30.58 -8.78
CA SER A 249 14.29 29.35 -9.22
C SER A 249 15.62 29.15 -8.50
N LYS A 250 16.05 27.88 -8.32
CA LYS A 250 17.37 27.56 -7.75
C LYS A 250 18.56 27.95 -8.64
N LEU A 251 18.32 28.31 -9.91
CA LEU A 251 19.38 28.72 -10.82
C LEU A 251 19.70 30.20 -10.58
N SER A 252 20.97 30.49 -10.29
CA SER A 252 21.48 31.85 -10.26
C SER A 252 21.54 32.39 -11.69
N MET A 253 20.97 33.58 -11.91
CA MET A 253 21.15 34.31 -13.17
C MET A 253 22.59 34.83 -13.24
N LYS A 254 23.52 33.97 -13.67
CA LYS A 254 24.81 34.45 -14.16
C LYS A 254 24.54 35.13 -15.50
N VAL A 255 24.29 36.44 -15.45
CA VAL A 255 24.35 37.29 -16.63
C VAL A 255 25.77 37.11 -17.18
N LYS A 256 25.90 36.39 -18.30
CA LYS A 256 27.11 36.46 -19.10
C LYS A 256 27.20 37.90 -19.58
N LYS A 257 27.99 38.72 -18.89
CA LYS A 257 28.54 39.94 -19.45
C LYS A 257 29.42 39.50 -20.61
N ASN A 258 28.87 39.52 -21.81
CA ASN A 258 29.65 39.67 -23.02
C ASN A 258 29.81 41.17 -23.26
#